data_AF-A0A165N8I7-F1
#
_entry.id   AF-A0A165N8I7-F1
#
_cell.length_a   1.000
_cell.length_b   1.000
_cell.length_c   1.000
_cell.angle_alpha   90.00
_cell.angle_beta   90.00
_cell.angle_gamma   90.00
#
_symmetry.space_group_name_H-M   'P 1'
#
loop_
_entity.id
_entity.type
_entity.pdbx_description
1 polymer ?
#
loop_
_entity_poly.entity_id
_entity_poly.type
_entity_poly.pdbx_seq_one_letter_code
_entity_poly.pdbx_strand_id
1 'polypeptide(L)'
;MSVLPLTSPTFPHNGSSSPAPLRSAGSLSNRIPVMFRRLIRFQQMDFELAAWQLTYLCLAPKRVYRNVYFHKQTKNTWARDDPAILILISACLAVSAIAWSVVYSYSPIQAIQLVFLMIIRDYLFVGAIIATVLWLFSNRVLLSPPSHSAPSDSSVEWAYVFDVHTNAFFPLYLTLYLAQLFLVPVVLKSNWICLFISNTLYLAAFAQYIYGVYLGLNALPFLVRTEILLAPLLPLLTGYILSLLGFNIAKHVLPMYFGS
;
A
#
# COMPACT_ATOMS: atom_id res chain seq x y z
N MET A 1 43.38 -3.82 -57.42
CA MET A 1 43.09 -2.37 -57.40
C MET A 1 41.57 -2.25 -57.48
N SER A 2 40.86 -1.85 -56.44
CA SER A 2 40.86 -0.51 -55.87
C SER A 2 40.51 -0.56 -54.37
N VAL A 3 41.37 0.07 -53.58
CA VAL A 3 41.31 0.22 -52.13
C VAL A 3 40.32 1.35 -51.84
N LEU A 4 39.30 1.11 -51.02
CA LEU A 4 38.45 2.18 -50.50
C LEU A 4 39.03 2.67 -49.16
N PRO A 5 39.14 4.00 -48.93
CA PRO A 5 39.81 4.55 -47.76
C PRO A 5 38.90 4.58 -46.53
N LEU A 6 39.46 4.17 -45.39
CA LEU A 6 38.94 4.47 -44.04
C LEU A 6 39.40 5.88 -43.67
N THR A 7 38.50 6.85 -43.67
CA THR A 7 38.75 8.19 -43.11
C THR A 7 37.82 8.43 -41.92
N SER A 8 38.37 8.19 -40.74
CA SER A 8 37.84 8.67 -39.47
C SER A 8 38.05 10.19 -39.35
N PRO A 9 37.05 10.98 -38.94
CA PRO A 9 37.24 12.41 -38.73
C PRO A 9 37.95 12.66 -37.38
N THR A 10 39.22 13.03 -37.45
CA THR A 10 39.98 13.67 -36.36
C THR A 10 39.51 15.12 -36.21
N PHE A 11 38.94 15.45 -35.05
CA PHE A 11 38.70 16.84 -34.64
C PHE A 11 39.91 17.41 -33.88
N PRO A 12 40.24 18.69 -34.07
CA PRO A 12 41.44 19.30 -33.50
C PRO A 12 41.32 19.49 -31.98
N HIS A 13 42.39 19.13 -31.30
CA HIS A 13 42.65 19.41 -29.89
C HIS A 13 43.03 20.89 -29.75
N ASN A 14 42.20 21.67 -29.06
CA ASN A 14 42.59 23.00 -28.58
C ASN A 14 42.29 23.08 -27.08
N GLY A 15 43.36 23.15 -26.29
CA GLY A 15 43.28 23.30 -24.84
C GLY A 15 42.87 24.71 -24.47
N SER A 16 41.78 24.82 -23.73
CA SER A 16 41.52 25.96 -22.86
C SER A 16 40.89 25.46 -21.55
N SER A 17 41.64 25.65 -20.47
CA SER A 17 41.25 25.37 -19.10
C SER A 17 40.17 26.37 -18.67
N SER A 18 38.93 25.90 -18.56
CA SER A 18 37.83 26.59 -17.89
C SER A 18 37.28 25.71 -16.77
N PRO A 19 36.97 26.28 -15.58
CA PRO A 19 36.66 25.53 -14.39
C PRO A 19 35.33 24.77 -14.55
N ALA A 20 35.32 23.54 -14.03
CA ALA A 20 34.15 22.68 -14.01
C ALA A 20 32.92 23.43 -13.44
N PRO A 21 31.76 23.42 -14.10
CA PRO A 21 30.55 23.88 -13.45
C PRO A 21 30.24 22.89 -12.33
N LEU A 22 30.17 23.40 -11.09
CA LEU A 22 29.64 22.67 -9.95
C LEU A 22 28.33 22.01 -10.39
N ARG A 23 28.27 20.68 -10.26
CA ARG A 23 27.04 19.91 -10.39
C ARG A 23 26.03 20.54 -9.44
N SER A 24 25.05 21.24 -10.01
CA SER A 24 23.92 21.76 -9.27
C SER A 24 23.28 20.58 -8.53
N ALA A 25 23.27 20.70 -7.20
CA ALA A 25 22.58 19.78 -6.32
C ALA A 25 21.16 19.56 -6.89
N GLY A 26 20.80 18.28 -7.02
CA GLY A 26 19.54 17.86 -7.61
C GLY A 26 18.39 18.69 -7.10
N SER A 27 17.59 19.18 -8.03
CA SER A 27 16.30 19.80 -7.78
C SER A 27 15.49 18.89 -6.85
N LEU A 28 15.48 19.24 -5.56
CA LEU A 28 14.60 18.71 -4.52
C LEU A 28 13.16 19.24 -4.70
N SER A 29 12.77 19.58 -5.93
CA SER A 29 11.46 20.09 -6.31
C SER A 29 10.62 18.99 -6.95
N ASN A 30 10.19 18.05 -6.11
CA ASN A 30 9.01 17.20 -6.37
C ASN A 30 8.47 16.61 -5.04
N ARG A 31 8.46 17.43 -3.98
CA ARG A 31 8.04 17.04 -2.61
C ARG A 31 6.52 16.93 -2.41
N ILE A 32 5.76 16.76 -3.48
CA ILE A 32 4.36 16.33 -3.40
C ILE A 32 4.22 15.18 -4.40
N PRO A 33 3.91 13.95 -3.95
CA PRO A 33 3.72 12.84 -4.86
C PRO A 33 2.61 13.22 -5.84
N VAL A 34 2.91 13.09 -7.13
CA VAL A 34 2.05 13.47 -8.28
C VAL A 34 0.63 12.89 -8.17
N MET A 35 0.45 11.85 -7.35
CA MET A 35 -0.81 11.24 -6.91
C MET A 35 -1.88 12.27 -6.49
N PHE A 36 -1.55 13.24 -5.63
CA PHE A 36 -2.57 14.19 -5.14
C PHE A 36 -3.01 15.20 -6.21
N ARG A 37 -2.14 15.55 -7.15
CA ARG A 37 -2.47 16.46 -8.26
C ARG A 37 -3.39 15.80 -9.30
N ARG A 38 -3.48 14.47 -9.30
CA ARG A 38 -4.24 13.68 -10.29
C ARG A 38 -5.64 13.25 -9.81
N LEU A 39 -5.97 13.43 -8.53
CA LEU A 39 -7.30 13.11 -7.95
C LEU A 39 -8.48 13.87 -8.60
N ILE A 40 -8.22 14.93 -9.38
CA ILE A 40 -9.25 15.82 -9.94
C ILE A 40 -9.60 15.45 -11.40
N ARG A 41 -8.89 14.50 -12.05
CA ARG A 41 -9.22 14.04 -13.41
C ARG A 41 -10.16 12.83 -13.39
N PHE A 42 -11.44 13.07 -13.16
CA PHE A 42 -12.50 12.05 -13.11
C PHE A 42 -12.89 11.45 -14.48
N GLN A 43 -12.58 12.13 -15.59
CA GLN A 43 -13.22 11.88 -16.89
C GLN A 43 -12.69 10.65 -17.67
N GLN A 44 -11.62 10.00 -17.20
CA GLN A 44 -11.04 8.81 -17.86
C GLN A 44 -10.59 7.78 -16.82
N MET A 45 -11.42 7.50 -15.81
CA MET A 45 -11.09 6.47 -14.82
C MET A 45 -11.79 5.15 -15.10
N ASP A 46 -11.02 4.08 -15.26
CA ASP A 46 -11.52 2.72 -15.49
C ASP A 46 -11.98 2.06 -14.19
N PHE A 47 -13.14 2.49 -13.67
CA PHE A 47 -13.72 1.96 -12.43
C PHE A 47 -14.00 0.44 -12.48
N GLU A 48 -14.36 -0.09 -13.65
CA GLU A 48 -14.60 -1.52 -13.83
C GLU A 48 -13.31 -2.32 -13.60
N LEU A 49 -12.20 -1.89 -14.20
CA LEU A 49 -10.90 -2.52 -14.02
C LEU A 49 -10.43 -2.41 -12.56
N ALA A 50 -10.64 -1.25 -11.92
CA ALA A 50 -10.35 -1.07 -10.51
C ALA A 50 -11.16 -2.03 -9.61
N ALA A 51 -12.45 -2.21 -9.88
CA ALA A 51 -13.32 -3.13 -9.13
C ALA A 51 -12.88 -4.59 -9.31
N TRP A 52 -12.51 -4.99 -10.53
CA TRP A 52 -11.91 -6.30 -10.78
C TRP A 52 -10.59 -6.49 -10.04
N GLN A 53 -9.72 -5.47 -10.02
CA GLN A 53 -8.46 -5.54 -9.28
C GLN A 53 -8.70 -5.74 -7.77
N LEU A 54 -9.63 -5.00 -7.17
CA LEU A 54 -10.00 -5.18 -5.76
C LEU A 54 -10.55 -6.58 -5.48
N THR A 55 -11.41 -7.10 -6.36
CA THR A 55 -11.99 -8.44 -6.24
C THR A 55 -10.91 -9.53 -6.34
N TYR A 56 -10.02 -9.43 -7.33
CA TYR A 56 -8.91 -10.36 -7.49
C TYR A 56 -7.93 -10.29 -6.34
N LEU A 57 -7.81 -9.17 -5.65
CA LEU A 57 -6.94 -9.07 -4.50
C LEU A 57 -7.42 -9.94 -3.32
N CYS A 58 -8.73 -10.13 -3.19
CA CYS A 58 -9.31 -11.01 -2.19
C CYS A 58 -9.24 -12.49 -2.61
N LEU A 59 -9.48 -12.79 -3.89
CA LEU A 59 -9.61 -14.18 -4.36
C LEU A 59 -8.30 -14.79 -4.86
N ALA A 60 -7.47 -14.01 -5.53
CA ALA A 60 -6.26 -14.47 -6.21
C ALA A 60 -5.21 -13.34 -6.32
N PRO A 61 -4.66 -12.86 -5.19
CA PRO A 61 -3.83 -11.65 -5.17
C PRO A 61 -2.57 -11.77 -6.04
N LYS A 62 -2.04 -12.98 -6.22
CA LYS A 62 -0.91 -13.25 -7.14
C LYS A 62 -1.19 -12.80 -8.58
N ARG A 63 -2.45 -12.85 -9.03
CA ARG A 63 -2.85 -12.40 -10.37
C ARG A 63 -2.69 -10.90 -10.53
N VAL A 64 -3.05 -10.12 -9.50
CA VAL A 64 -2.94 -8.65 -9.51
C VAL A 64 -1.49 -8.22 -9.64
N TYR A 65 -0.58 -8.86 -8.90
CA TYR A 65 0.84 -8.52 -8.95
C TYR A 65 1.55 -8.96 -10.23
N ARG A 66 1.04 -9.99 -10.92
CA ARG A 66 1.52 -10.31 -12.29
C ARG A 66 1.22 -9.16 -13.27
N ASN A 67 0.08 -8.48 -13.12
CA ASN A 67 -0.27 -7.34 -13.97
C ASN A 67 0.63 -6.12 -13.72
N VAL A 68 1.14 -5.95 -12.50
CA VAL A 68 2.13 -4.90 -12.18
C VAL A 68 3.40 -5.08 -13.00
N TYR A 69 3.87 -6.31 -13.19
CA TYR A 69 5.04 -6.60 -14.01
C TYR A 69 4.82 -6.19 -15.48
N PHE A 70 3.65 -6.49 -16.05
CA PHE A 70 3.29 -6.07 -17.41
C PHE A 70 3.14 -4.54 -17.54
N HIS A 71 2.62 -3.88 -16.50
CA HIS A 71 2.54 -2.43 -16.45
C HIS A 71 3.93 -1.79 -16.50
N LYS A 72 4.90 -2.36 -15.77
CA LYS A 72 6.29 -1.89 -15.82
C LYS A 72 6.89 -1.98 -17.22
N GLN A 73 6.63 -3.07 -17.95
CA GLN A 73 7.15 -3.23 -19.31
C GLN A 73 6.57 -2.23 -20.32
N THR A 74 5.33 -1.80 -20.11
CA THR A 74 4.62 -0.91 -21.06
C THR A 74 4.78 0.57 -20.73
N LYS A 75 4.85 0.94 -19.44
CA LYS A 75 4.94 2.34 -18.99
C LYS A 75 6.24 2.72 -18.29
N ASN A 76 7.13 1.77 -18.04
CA ASN A 76 8.38 1.97 -17.32
C ASN A 76 8.26 2.59 -15.91
N THR A 77 7.08 2.55 -15.29
CA THR A 77 6.82 2.97 -13.91
C THR A 77 6.24 1.82 -13.09
N TRP A 78 6.52 1.80 -11.78
CA TRP A 78 5.92 0.80 -10.88
C TRP A 78 4.62 1.30 -10.25
N ALA A 79 4.58 2.57 -9.87
CA ALA A 79 3.38 3.20 -9.32
C ALA A 79 2.25 3.27 -10.36
N ARG A 80 1.01 3.14 -9.88
CA ARG A 80 -0.19 3.37 -10.69
C ARG A 80 -0.37 4.85 -11.01
N ASP A 81 -0.98 5.11 -12.15
CA ASP A 81 -1.30 6.46 -12.60
C ASP A 81 -2.77 6.87 -12.33
N ASP A 82 -3.66 5.90 -12.05
CA ASP A 82 -5.11 6.08 -11.95
C ASP A 82 -5.62 6.13 -10.50
N PRO A 83 -6.36 7.19 -10.10
CA PRO A 83 -6.88 7.31 -8.74
C PRO A 83 -8.16 6.48 -8.47
N ALA A 84 -8.59 5.64 -9.42
CA ALA A 84 -9.86 4.92 -9.38
C ALA A 84 -9.98 4.01 -8.13
N ILE A 85 -8.92 3.27 -7.80
CA ILE A 85 -8.91 2.36 -6.64
C ILE A 85 -9.02 3.15 -5.32
N LEU A 86 -8.33 4.29 -5.21
CA LEU A 86 -8.39 5.14 -4.01
C LEU A 86 -9.81 5.68 -3.79
N ILE A 87 -10.48 6.12 -4.87
CA ILE A 87 -11.84 6.63 -4.82
C ILE A 87 -12.83 5.50 -4.49
N LEU A 88 -12.65 4.32 -5.07
CA LEU A 88 -13.51 3.17 -4.80
C LEU A 88 -13.41 2.71 -3.34
N ILE A 89 -12.20 2.61 -2.78
CA ILE A 89 -12.01 2.29 -1.35
C ILE A 89 -12.60 3.39 -0.46
N SER A 90 -12.42 4.66 -0.81
CA SER A 90 -13.02 5.78 -0.06
C SER A 90 -14.55 5.71 -0.06
N ALA A 91 -15.16 5.34 -1.19
CA ALA A 91 -16.61 5.12 -1.27
C ALA A 91 -17.06 3.93 -0.41
N CYS A 92 -16.31 2.82 -0.44
CA CYS A 92 -16.57 1.67 0.43
C CYS A 92 -16.49 2.04 1.92
N LEU A 93 -15.47 2.80 2.32
CA LEU A 93 -15.33 3.30 3.70
C LEU A 93 -16.48 4.22 4.09
N ALA A 94 -16.94 5.10 3.19
CA ALA A 94 -18.09 5.94 3.46
C ALA A 94 -19.37 5.12 3.73
N VAL A 95 -19.62 4.07 2.94
CA VAL A 95 -20.75 3.16 3.15
C VAL A 95 -20.62 2.43 4.50
N SER A 96 -19.43 1.92 4.82
CA SER A 96 -19.20 1.25 6.11
C SER A 96 -19.35 2.22 7.29
N ALA A 97 -18.86 3.45 7.18
CA ALA A 97 -19.00 4.47 8.22
C ALA A 97 -20.48 4.79 8.49
N ILE A 98 -21.30 4.92 7.44
CA ILE A 98 -22.75 5.09 7.59
C ILE A 98 -23.35 3.87 8.30
N ALA A 99 -23.00 2.66 7.91
CA ALA A 99 -23.52 1.44 8.55
C ALA A 99 -23.13 1.35 10.04
N TRP A 100 -21.88 1.67 10.38
CA TRP A 100 -21.42 1.75 11.78
C TRP A 100 -22.13 2.86 12.57
N SER A 101 -22.40 4.01 11.95
CA SER A 101 -23.13 5.10 12.59
C SER A 101 -24.55 4.69 12.98
N VAL A 102 -25.21 3.84 12.19
CA VAL A 102 -26.52 3.27 12.51
C VAL A 102 -26.41 2.31 13.69
N VAL A 103 -25.41 1.42 13.71
CA VAL A 103 -25.22 0.45 14.81
C VAL A 103 -24.99 1.14 16.15
N TYR A 104 -24.21 2.22 16.18
CA TYR A 104 -23.93 3.00 17.39
C TYR A 104 -24.90 4.16 17.63
N SER A 105 -25.97 4.29 16.84
CA SER A 105 -27.00 5.33 16.99
C SER A 105 -26.44 6.75 17.01
N TYR A 106 -25.50 7.04 16.12
CA TYR A 106 -24.91 8.37 15.98
C TYR A 106 -25.85 9.38 15.31
N SER A 107 -25.68 10.66 15.64
CA SER A 107 -26.34 11.75 14.91
C SER A 107 -25.81 11.87 13.47
N PRO A 108 -26.57 12.47 12.53
CA PRO A 108 -26.11 12.66 11.15
C PRO A 108 -24.78 13.42 11.04
N ILE A 109 -24.53 14.36 11.95
CA ILE A 109 -23.28 15.13 11.99
C ILE A 109 -22.12 14.23 12.42
N GLN A 110 -22.31 13.40 13.45
CA GLN A 110 -21.32 12.41 13.88
C GLN A 110 -21.07 11.35 12.80
N ALA A 111 -22.10 10.96 12.04
CA ALA A 111 -21.94 10.05 10.91
C ALA A 111 -21.03 10.65 9.83
N ILE A 112 -21.22 11.93 9.48
CA ILE A 112 -20.34 12.64 8.53
C ILE A 112 -18.91 12.73 9.08
N GLN A 113 -18.74 13.07 10.37
CA GLN A 113 -17.43 13.10 11.03
C GLN A 113 -16.75 11.72 10.98
N LEU A 114 -17.51 10.64 11.19
CA LEU A 114 -17.01 9.26 11.13
C LEU A 114 -16.54 8.88 9.72
N VAL A 115 -17.26 9.31 8.67
CA VAL A 115 -16.84 9.12 7.27
C VAL A 115 -15.48 9.78 7.03
N PHE A 116 -15.32 11.06 7.40
CA PHE A 116 -14.06 11.78 7.23
C PHE A 116 -12.94 11.15 8.06
N LEU A 117 -13.23 10.73 9.29
CA LEU A 117 -12.28 10.08 10.17
C LEU A 117 -11.80 8.75 9.58
N MET A 118 -12.68 7.88 9.08
CA MET A 118 -12.28 6.62 8.44
C MET A 118 -11.45 6.85 7.17
N ILE A 119 -11.84 7.80 6.31
CA ILE A 119 -11.10 8.05 5.06
C ILE A 119 -9.75 8.74 5.32
N ILE A 120 -9.75 9.82 6.10
CA ILE A 120 -8.55 10.65 6.28
C ILE A 120 -7.59 9.99 7.27
N ARG A 121 -8.08 9.56 8.44
CA ARG A 121 -7.21 9.01 9.50
C ARG A 121 -6.83 7.57 9.21
N ASP A 122 -7.81 6.69 9.05
CA ASP A 122 -7.54 5.24 9.02
C ASP A 122 -6.94 4.77 7.71
N TYR A 123 -7.35 5.39 6.61
CA TYR A 123 -6.89 5.01 5.29
C TYR A 123 -5.73 5.88 4.81
N LEU A 124 -5.94 7.18 4.62
CA LEU A 124 -4.90 8.03 4.02
C LEU A 124 -3.72 8.32 4.94
N PHE A 125 -3.95 8.72 6.19
CA PHE A 125 -2.89 9.10 7.12
C PHE A 125 -2.07 7.90 7.59
N VAL A 126 -2.73 6.85 8.08
CA VAL A 126 -2.06 5.58 8.42
C VAL A 126 -1.37 5.00 7.18
N GLY A 127 -2.00 5.05 6.01
CA GLY A 127 -1.40 4.62 4.75
C GLY A 127 -0.14 5.38 4.39
N ALA A 128 -0.12 6.71 4.55
CA ALA A 128 1.07 7.51 4.30
C ALA A 128 2.22 7.19 5.27
N ILE A 129 1.91 6.95 6.55
CA ILE A 129 2.90 6.52 7.55
C ILE A 129 3.48 5.16 7.16
N ILE A 130 2.62 4.17 6.92
CA ILE A 130 3.06 2.80 6.58
C ILE A 130 3.85 2.79 5.28
N ALA A 131 3.39 3.52 4.25
CA ALA A 131 4.11 3.64 2.99
C ALA A 131 5.49 4.26 3.18
N THR A 132 5.61 5.28 4.03
CA THR A 132 6.90 5.93 4.32
C THR A 132 7.85 4.98 5.05
N VAL A 133 7.37 4.26 6.07
CA VAL A 133 8.17 3.26 6.81
C VAL A 133 8.63 2.14 5.88
N LEU A 134 7.73 1.56 5.09
CA LEU A 134 8.03 0.47 4.17
C LEU A 134 8.97 0.93 3.04
N TRP A 135 8.79 2.15 2.53
CA TRP A 135 9.66 2.73 1.50
C TRP A 135 11.09 2.95 2.01
N LEU A 136 11.24 3.48 3.22
CA LEU A 136 12.54 3.62 3.87
C LEU A 136 13.19 2.26 4.15
N PHE A 137 12.41 1.30 4.65
CA PHE A 137 12.91 -0.04 4.96
C PHE A 137 13.35 -0.79 3.71
N SER A 138 12.51 -0.82 2.67
CA SER A 138 12.80 -1.54 1.43
C SER A 138 14.01 -0.97 0.68
N ASN A 139 14.15 0.35 0.58
CA ASN A 139 15.33 0.97 -0.03
C ASN A 139 16.62 0.83 0.80
N ARG A 140 16.54 0.61 2.11
CA ARG A 140 17.73 0.45 2.96
C ARG A 140 18.16 -0.99 3.17
N VAL A 141 17.22 -1.93 3.20
CA VAL A 141 17.46 -3.32 3.65
C VAL A 141 17.27 -4.34 2.54
N LEU A 142 16.33 -4.10 1.63
CA LEU A 142 15.86 -5.11 0.68
C LEU A 142 16.43 -4.94 -0.73
N LEU A 143 17.12 -3.84 -1.05
CA LEU A 143 17.71 -3.68 -2.39
C LEU A 143 18.79 -4.74 -2.66
N SER A 144 18.74 -5.32 -3.86
CA SER A 144 19.79 -6.20 -4.36
C SER A 144 21.11 -5.45 -4.55
N PRO A 145 22.25 -6.11 -4.30
CA PRO A 145 23.55 -5.54 -4.65
C PRO A 145 23.63 -5.24 -6.16
N PRO A 146 24.36 -4.19 -6.57
CA PRO A 146 24.53 -3.86 -7.98
C PRO A 146 25.03 -5.06 -8.78
N SER A 147 24.34 -5.40 -9.86
CA SER A 147 24.72 -6.50 -10.76
C SER A 147 24.32 -6.14 -12.20
N HIS A 148 24.82 -6.87 -13.19
CA HIS A 148 24.43 -6.64 -14.60
C HIS A 148 22.91 -6.73 -14.83
N SER A 149 22.18 -7.42 -13.94
CA SER A 149 20.73 -7.62 -13.98
C SER A 149 19.94 -6.55 -13.20
N ALA A 150 20.60 -5.80 -12.31
CA ALA A 150 20.00 -4.78 -11.46
C ALA A 150 20.84 -3.49 -11.57
N PRO A 151 20.45 -2.54 -12.44
CA PRO A 151 21.13 -1.26 -12.56
C PRO A 151 21.24 -0.57 -11.20
N SER A 152 22.33 0.18 -11.00
CA SER A 152 22.59 0.97 -9.78
C SER A 152 21.46 1.94 -9.42
N ASP A 153 20.57 2.24 -10.36
CA ASP A 153 19.52 3.25 -10.25
C ASP A 153 18.15 2.64 -9.88
N SER A 154 18.09 1.33 -9.61
CA SER A 154 16.85 0.67 -9.19
C SER A 154 16.49 1.03 -7.74
N SER A 155 15.43 1.81 -7.57
CA SER A 155 14.89 2.19 -6.26
C SER A 155 13.39 1.95 -6.20
N VAL A 156 12.89 1.70 -4.99
CA VAL A 156 11.45 1.54 -4.75
C VAL A 156 10.81 2.93 -4.75
N GLU A 157 9.81 3.13 -5.60
CA GLU A 157 9.02 4.35 -5.69
C GLU A 157 8.06 4.46 -4.49
N TRP A 158 8.01 5.59 -3.79
CA TRP A 158 7.09 5.78 -2.64
C TRP A 158 5.62 5.57 -3.03
N ALA A 159 5.22 6.06 -4.21
CA ALA A 159 3.87 5.91 -4.73
C ALA A 159 3.48 4.44 -4.93
N TYR A 160 4.43 3.59 -5.35
CA TYR A 160 4.22 2.15 -5.44
C TYR A 160 3.99 1.52 -4.07
N VAL A 161 4.75 1.93 -3.05
CA VAL A 161 4.56 1.41 -1.68
C VAL A 161 3.18 1.82 -1.12
N PHE A 162 2.73 3.03 -1.43
CA PHE A 162 1.37 3.47 -1.09
C PHE A 162 0.29 2.68 -1.86
N ASP A 163 0.54 2.30 -3.11
CA ASP A 163 -0.34 1.39 -3.86
C ASP A 163 -0.39 -0.01 -3.24
N VAL A 164 0.74 -0.52 -2.73
CA VAL A 164 0.80 -1.79 -1.99
C VAL A 164 0.00 -1.71 -0.69
N HIS A 165 0.09 -0.59 0.04
CA HIS A 165 -0.76 -0.32 1.20
C HIS A 165 -2.24 -0.34 0.81
N THR A 166 -2.60 0.41 -0.23
CA THR A 166 -3.96 0.52 -0.77
C THR A 166 -4.55 -0.85 -1.09
N ASN A 167 -3.75 -1.70 -1.74
CA ASN A 167 -4.12 -3.08 -2.01
C ASN A 167 -4.34 -3.84 -0.70
N ALA A 168 -3.31 -3.95 0.14
CA ALA A 168 -3.38 -4.73 1.38
C ALA A 168 -4.50 -4.28 2.34
N PHE A 169 -4.86 -2.98 2.31
CA PHE A 169 -5.94 -2.41 3.10
C PHE A 169 -7.31 -2.96 2.72
N PHE A 170 -7.58 -3.27 1.45
CA PHE A 170 -8.93 -3.67 1.03
C PHE A 170 -9.39 -5.02 1.66
N PRO A 171 -8.60 -6.10 1.68
CA PRO A 171 -8.96 -7.31 2.44
C PRO A 171 -9.11 -7.08 3.95
N LEU A 172 -8.27 -6.22 4.53
CA LEU A 172 -8.39 -5.81 5.93
C LEU A 172 -9.71 -5.08 6.19
N TYR A 173 -10.07 -4.16 5.28
CA TYR A 173 -11.33 -3.43 5.30
C TYR A 173 -12.53 -4.40 5.29
N LEU A 174 -12.55 -5.36 4.36
CA LEU A 174 -13.62 -6.35 4.29
C LEU A 174 -13.77 -7.15 5.60
N THR A 175 -12.67 -7.41 6.29
CA THR A 175 -12.67 -8.20 7.52
C THR A 175 -13.07 -7.37 8.75
N LEU A 176 -12.43 -6.22 8.98
CA LEU A 176 -12.64 -5.41 10.20
C LEU A 176 -13.72 -4.35 10.09
N TYR A 177 -13.98 -3.81 8.90
CA TYR A 177 -14.98 -2.75 8.74
C TYR A 177 -16.32 -3.34 8.29
N LEU A 178 -16.31 -4.39 7.47
CA LEU A 178 -17.54 -4.99 6.94
C LEU A 178 -17.94 -6.28 7.68
N ALA A 179 -17.10 -7.33 7.71
CA ALA A 179 -17.47 -8.59 8.36
C ALA A 179 -17.67 -8.43 9.88
N GLN A 180 -16.82 -7.63 10.54
CA GLN A 180 -16.98 -7.31 11.96
C GLN A 180 -18.32 -6.65 12.27
N LEU A 181 -18.84 -5.80 11.38
CA LEU A 181 -20.12 -5.11 11.56
C LEU A 181 -21.27 -6.12 11.74
N PHE A 182 -21.31 -7.15 10.89
CA PHE A 182 -22.31 -8.23 11.01
C PHE A 182 -22.08 -9.12 12.24
N LEU A 183 -20.83 -9.20 12.72
CA LEU A 183 -20.44 -10.03 13.85
C LEU A 183 -20.48 -9.29 15.20
N VAL A 184 -20.81 -7.99 15.25
CA VAL A 184 -20.98 -7.19 16.49
C VAL A 184 -21.74 -7.93 17.60
N PRO A 185 -22.93 -8.52 17.38
CA PRO A 185 -23.68 -9.21 18.43
C PRO A 185 -22.98 -10.46 18.97
N VAL A 186 -22.01 -11.00 18.24
CA VAL A 186 -21.20 -12.15 18.65
C VAL A 186 -19.92 -11.68 19.34
N VAL A 187 -19.14 -10.77 18.73
CA VAL A 187 -17.81 -10.38 19.21
C VAL A 187 -17.84 -9.63 20.55
N LEU A 188 -18.94 -8.97 20.87
CA LEU A 188 -19.11 -8.23 22.13
C LEU A 188 -19.59 -9.11 23.31
N LYS A 189 -19.91 -10.40 23.10
CA LYS A 189 -20.29 -11.30 24.20
C LYS A 189 -19.08 -11.76 25.01
N SER A 190 -19.31 -12.14 26.27
CA SER A 190 -18.27 -12.59 27.22
C SER A 190 -17.90 -14.07 27.11
N ASN A 191 -18.52 -14.82 26.21
CA ASN A 191 -18.23 -16.24 26.06
C ASN A 191 -16.84 -16.47 25.46
N TRP A 192 -16.17 -17.56 25.85
CA TRP A 192 -14.85 -17.89 25.30
C TRP A 192 -14.88 -18.09 23.77
N ILE A 193 -15.93 -18.68 23.23
CA ILE A 193 -16.12 -18.84 21.77
C ILE A 193 -16.18 -17.46 21.08
N CYS A 194 -16.85 -16.49 21.69
CA CYS A 194 -16.95 -15.13 21.17
C CYS A 194 -15.60 -14.41 21.21
N LEU A 195 -14.82 -14.62 22.27
CA LEU A 195 -13.44 -14.18 22.38
C LEU A 195 -12.58 -14.79 21.27
N PHE A 196 -12.66 -16.11 21.07
CA PHE A 196 -11.92 -16.81 20.02
C PHE A 196 -12.26 -16.27 18.63
N ILE A 197 -13.55 -16.16 18.30
CA ILE A 197 -14.01 -15.60 17.00
C ILE A 197 -13.52 -14.17 16.83
N SER A 198 -13.68 -13.32 17.85
CA SER A 198 -13.23 -11.93 17.82
C SER A 198 -11.73 -11.82 17.58
N ASN A 199 -10.91 -12.51 18.38
CA ASN A 199 -9.46 -12.40 18.28
C ASN A 199 -8.95 -13.03 16.97
N THR A 200 -9.60 -14.09 16.48
CA THR A 200 -9.30 -14.69 15.17
C THR A 200 -9.60 -13.74 14.03
N LEU A 201 -10.69 -12.95 14.13
CA LEU A 201 -11.03 -11.94 13.13
C LEU A 201 -9.93 -10.87 13.02
N TYR A 202 -9.42 -10.37 14.15
CA TYR A 202 -8.30 -9.42 14.18
C TYR A 202 -7.00 -10.03 13.67
N LEU A 203 -6.67 -11.26 14.09
CA LEU A 203 -5.51 -11.99 13.59
C LEU A 203 -5.57 -12.13 12.06
N ALA A 204 -6.71 -12.60 11.53
CA ALA A 204 -6.90 -12.80 10.10
C ALA A 204 -6.73 -11.49 9.31
N ALA A 205 -7.34 -10.40 9.78
CA ALA A 205 -7.25 -9.12 9.11
C ALA A 205 -5.81 -8.58 9.03
N PHE A 206 -5.09 -8.59 10.15
CA PHE A 206 -3.69 -8.12 10.18
C PHE A 206 -2.75 -9.07 9.43
N ALA A 207 -2.98 -10.39 9.51
CA ALA A 207 -2.21 -11.38 8.75
C ALA A 207 -2.39 -11.20 7.24
N GLN A 208 -3.62 -11.01 6.78
CA GLN A 208 -3.93 -10.74 5.36
C GLN A 208 -3.28 -9.45 4.89
N TYR A 209 -3.29 -8.41 5.72
CA TYR A 209 -2.63 -7.14 5.41
C TYR A 209 -1.11 -7.31 5.26
N ILE A 210 -0.44 -7.93 6.24
CA ILE A 210 1.01 -8.19 6.20
C ILE A 210 1.37 -9.03 4.97
N TYR A 211 0.59 -10.06 4.68
CA TYR A 211 0.80 -10.91 3.50
C TYR A 211 0.60 -10.14 2.18
N GLY A 212 -0.40 -9.25 2.12
CA GLY A 212 -0.61 -8.37 0.97
C GLY A 212 0.57 -7.42 0.73
N VAL A 213 1.12 -6.84 1.81
CA VAL A 213 2.34 -6.01 1.74
C VAL A 213 3.53 -6.81 1.21
N TYR A 214 3.76 -8.00 1.77
CA TYR A 214 4.81 -8.91 1.31
C TYR A 214 4.66 -9.22 -0.17
N LEU A 215 3.48 -9.64 -0.61
CA LEU A 215 3.26 -10.04 -2.00
C LEU A 215 3.44 -8.88 -2.97
N GLY A 216 3.10 -7.65 -2.55
CA GLY A 216 3.35 -6.46 -3.35
C GLY A 216 4.83 -6.16 -3.52
N LEU A 217 5.58 -6.05 -2.44
CA LEU A 217 7.00 -5.78 -2.54
C LEU A 217 7.77 -6.94 -3.20
N ASN A 218 7.34 -8.19 -3.02
CA ASN A 218 7.92 -9.35 -3.68
C ASN A 218 7.70 -9.39 -5.20
N ALA A 219 6.82 -8.55 -5.75
CA ALA A 219 6.67 -8.40 -7.19
C ALA A 219 7.83 -7.63 -7.85
N LEU A 220 8.64 -6.91 -7.06
CA LEU A 220 9.77 -6.14 -7.54
C LEU A 220 11.01 -7.05 -7.68
N PRO A 221 11.55 -7.25 -8.90
CA PRO A 221 12.61 -8.23 -9.14
C PRO A 221 13.98 -7.82 -8.55
N PHE A 222 14.14 -6.55 -8.19
CA PHE A 222 15.37 -6.00 -7.62
C PHE A 222 15.37 -6.00 -6.09
N LEU A 223 14.28 -6.46 -5.44
CA LEU A 223 14.23 -6.67 -4.00
C LEU A 223 14.63 -8.12 -3.67
N VAL A 224 15.50 -8.26 -2.68
CA VAL A 224 15.98 -9.54 -2.15
C VAL A 224 15.56 -9.70 -0.69
N ARG A 225 15.40 -10.95 -0.25
CA ARG A 225 15.04 -11.30 1.15
C ARG A 225 13.74 -10.63 1.61
N THR A 226 12.75 -10.55 0.72
CA THR A 226 11.44 -9.93 0.99
C THR A 226 10.66 -10.69 2.06
N GLU A 227 11.03 -11.94 2.36
CA GLU A 227 10.45 -12.76 3.43
C GLU A 227 10.55 -12.10 4.81
N ILE A 228 11.52 -11.21 5.02
CA ILE A 228 11.65 -10.42 6.26
C ILE A 228 10.39 -9.57 6.52
N LEU A 229 9.66 -9.17 5.47
CA LEU A 229 8.40 -8.43 5.61
C LEU A 229 7.30 -9.24 6.30
N LEU A 230 7.43 -10.57 6.35
CA LEU A 230 6.52 -11.46 7.09
C LEU A 230 6.87 -11.53 8.58
N ALA A 231 8.03 -11.04 9.03
CA ALA A 231 8.45 -11.10 10.43
C ALA A 231 7.41 -10.57 11.44
N PRO A 232 6.64 -9.49 11.16
CA PRO A 232 5.59 -9.01 12.07
C PRO A 232 4.47 -10.02 12.36
N LEU A 233 4.30 -11.08 11.55
CA LEU A 233 3.35 -12.17 11.85
C LEU A 233 3.70 -12.92 13.14
N LEU A 234 4.99 -13.03 13.49
CA LEU A 234 5.42 -13.76 14.68
C LEU A 234 4.91 -13.10 15.98
N PRO A 235 5.21 -11.82 16.27
CA PRO A 235 4.66 -11.17 17.46
C PRO A 235 3.14 -11.05 17.40
N LEU A 236 2.54 -10.93 16.21
CA LEU A 236 1.07 -10.92 16.04
C LEU A 236 0.45 -12.26 16.49
N LEU A 237 1.02 -13.39 16.05
CA LEU A 237 0.56 -14.73 16.44
C LEU A 237 0.77 -14.98 17.93
N THR A 238 1.91 -14.57 18.48
CA THR A 238 2.17 -14.64 19.92
C THR A 238 1.15 -13.82 20.71
N GLY A 239 0.89 -12.58 20.30
CA GLY A 239 -0.12 -11.72 20.91
C GLY A 239 -1.53 -12.32 20.83
N TYR A 240 -1.87 -12.95 19.71
CA TYR A 240 -3.12 -13.68 19.55
C TYR A 240 -3.23 -14.85 20.55
N ILE A 241 -2.22 -15.71 20.66
CA ILE A 241 -2.24 -16.83 21.61
C ILE A 241 -2.40 -16.33 23.05
N LEU A 242 -1.67 -15.28 23.43
CA LEU A 242 -1.78 -14.67 24.76
C LEU A 242 -3.18 -14.06 24.99
N SER A 243 -3.77 -13.47 23.96
CA SER A 243 -5.11 -12.88 24.07
C SER A 243 -6.21 -13.91 24.36
N LEU A 244 -6.01 -15.18 23.98
CA LEU A 244 -6.95 -16.28 24.26
C LEU A 244 -7.09 -16.62 25.75
N LEU A 245 -6.22 -16.08 26.62
CA LEU A 245 -6.27 -16.23 28.07
C LEU A 245 -7.35 -15.37 28.75
N GLY A 246 -8.16 -14.63 27.97
CA GLY A 246 -9.28 -13.84 28.49
C GLY A 246 -9.36 -12.41 27.98
N PHE A 247 -8.42 -11.99 27.11
CA PHE A 247 -8.40 -10.64 26.54
C PHE A 247 -9.14 -10.60 25.19
N ASN A 248 -10.36 -10.09 25.17
CA ASN A 248 -11.14 -9.91 23.93
C ASN A 248 -10.80 -8.55 23.30
N ILE A 249 -10.16 -8.58 22.12
CA ILE A 249 -9.66 -7.38 21.44
C ILE A 249 -10.81 -6.46 21.01
N ALA A 250 -11.89 -7.00 20.42
CA ALA A 250 -13.01 -6.18 19.94
C ALA A 250 -13.65 -5.37 21.07
N LYS A 251 -13.76 -5.95 22.27
CA LYS A 251 -14.34 -5.26 23.45
C LYS A 251 -13.54 -4.05 23.90
N HIS A 252 -12.25 -4.00 23.63
CA HIS A 252 -11.41 -2.85 23.96
C HIS A 252 -11.34 -1.86 22.79
N VAL A 253 -11.19 -2.36 21.57
CA VAL A 253 -11.02 -1.52 20.37
C VAL A 253 -12.32 -0.81 20.00
N LEU A 254 -13.46 -1.50 19.98
CA LEU A 254 -14.73 -0.92 19.52
C LEU A 254 -15.20 0.26 20.40
N PRO A 255 -15.24 0.16 21.73
CA PRO A 255 -15.60 1.30 22.57
C PRO A 255 -14.56 2.41 22.55
N MET A 256 -13.27 2.11 22.39
CA MET A 256 -12.25 3.15 22.25
C MET A 256 -12.42 3.94 20.94
N TYR A 257 -12.82 3.25 19.87
CA TYR A 257 -12.97 3.84 18.56
C TYR A 257 -14.30 4.59 18.41
N PHE A 258 -15.41 4.00 18.89
CA PHE A 258 -16.78 4.53 18.74
C PHE A 258 -17.37 5.14 20.01
N GLY A 259 -16.67 5.08 21.15
CA GLY A 259 -17.14 5.67 22.42
C GLY A 259 -16.55 7.04 22.73
N SER A 260 -15.72 7.59 21.84
CA SER A 260 -15.14 8.93 21.91
C SER A 260 -16.06 10.00 21.33
#